data_AF-A0A645I4V8-F1
#
_entry.id   AF-A0A645I4V8-F1
#
_cell.length_a   1.000
_cell.length_b   1.000
_cell.length_c   1.000
_cell.angle_alpha   90.00
_cell.angle_beta   90.00
_cell.angle_gamma   90.00
#
_symmetry.space_group_name_H-M   'P 1'
#
loop_
_entity.id
_entity.type
_entity.pdbx_description
1 polymer ?
#
loop_
_entity_poly.entity_id
_entity_poly.type
_entity_poly.pdbx_seq_one_letter_code
_entity_poly.pdbx_strand_id
1 'polypeptide(L)'
;MVFGEVIAGVNIVKDFVAGLSNVFGGRSTTYEEELIQARTSAMREMEQRALRLNANAIVGVDVDYEVLGADNGMLMVIVSGTAVVCR
;
A
#
# COMPACT_ATOMS: atom_id res chain seq x y z
N MET A 1 -8.27 12.95 9.93
CA MET A 1 -7.88 11.77 9.13
C MET A 1 -6.51 12.02 8.53
N VAL A 2 -5.73 10.97 8.36
CA VAL A 2 -4.41 10.97 7.72
C VAL A 2 -4.40 9.91 6.64
N PHE A 3 -3.59 10.15 5.62
CA PHE A 3 -3.45 9.28 4.47
C PHE A 3 -1.98 9.08 4.15
N GLY A 4 -1.64 7.98 3.49
CA GLY A 4 -0.37 7.76 2.83
C GLY A 4 -0.59 6.99 1.53
N GLU A 5 0.16 7.32 0.50
CA GLU A 5 -0.12 6.85 -0.86
C GLU A 5 1.18 6.49 -1.57
N VAL A 6 1.21 5.32 -2.21
CA VAL A 6 2.36 4.87 -3.00
C VAL A 6 1.90 4.33 -4.33
N ILE A 7 2.59 4.71 -5.41
CA ILE A 7 2.34 4.20 -6.76
C ILE A 7 3.49 3.28 -7.15
N ALA A 8 3.16 2.00 -7.36
CA ALA A 8 4.05 1.00 -7.94
C ALA A 8 3.87 0.98 -9.47
N GLY A 9 4.99 0.96 -10.20
CA GLY A 9 5.03 1.10 -11.66
C GLY A 9 4.68 -0.16 -12.46
N VAL A 10 4.61 0.01 -13.79
CA VAL A 10 4.13 -0.97 -14.81
C VAL A 10 4.78 -2.33 -14.75
N ASN A 11 6.06 -2.42 -14.39
CA ASN A 11 6.73 -3.69 -14.31
C ASN A 11 6.17 -4.55 -13.17
N ILE A 12 5.89 -3.94 -12.00
CA ILE A 12 5.31 -4.63 -10.84
C ILE A 12 3.88 -5.11 -11.15
N VAL A 13 3.08 -4.29 -11.84
CA VAL A 13 1.68 -4.63 -12.13
C VAL A 13 1.56 -5.71 -13.20
N LYS A 14 2.38 -5.65 -14.25
CA LYS A 14 2.43 -6.70 -15.27
C LYS A 14 2.78 -8.05 -14.65
N ASP A 15 3.78 -8.07 -13.77
CA ASP A 15 4.18 -9.28 -13.06
C ASP A 15 3.09 -9.76 -12.08
N PHE A 16 2.36 -8.84 -11.43
CA PHE A 16 1.22 -9.15 -10.58
C PHE A 16 0.04 -9.78 -11.34
N VAL A 17 -0.37 -9.18 -12.46
CA VAL A 17 -1.49 -9.66 -13.29
C VAL A 17 -1.14 -10.97 -14.00
N ALA A 18 0.09 -11.11 -14.49
CA ALA A 18 0.59 -12.36 -15.08
C ALA A 18 0.73 -13.48 -14.03
N GLY A 19 1.12 -13.14 -12.80
CA GLY A 19 1.26 -14.06 -11.67
C GLY A 19 -0.09 -14.59 -11.17
N LEU A 20 -1.10 -13.74 -11.02
CA LEU A 20 -2.46 -14.13 -10.60
C LEU A 20 -3.07 -15.23 -11.49
N SER A 21 -2.70 -15.27 -12.78
CA SER A 21 -3.20 -16.27 -13.72
C SER A 21 -2.58 -17.68 -13.50
N ASN A 22 -1.49 -17.81 -12.74
CA ASN A 22 -0.70 -19.04 -12.62
C ASN A 22 -0.55 -19.59 -11.19
N VAL A 23 -1.07 -18.94 -10.14
CA VAL A 23 -0.71 -19.28 -8.75
C VAL A 23 -1.69 -20.29 -8.11
N PHE A 24 -1.40 -21.57 -8.37
CA PHE A 24 -1.61 -22.65 -7.42
C PHE A 24 -0.26 -22.96 -6.72
N GLY A 25 -0.11 -22.57 -5.45
CA GLY A 25 0.57 -23.42 -4.46
C GLY A 25 2.11 -23.47 -4.39
N GLY A 26 2.84 -22.36 -4.50
CA GLY A 26 4.27 -22.37 -4.15
C GLY A 26 4.81 -20.97 -3.86
N ARG A 27 5.28 -20.74 -2.63
CA ARG A 27 5.93 -19.50 -2.16
C ARG A 27 6.71 -18.81 -3.29
N SER A 28 6.16 -17.75 -3.88
CA SER A 28 6.91 -16.97 -4.85
C SER A 28 7.21 -15.60 -4.23
N THR A 29 8.39 -15.55 -3.64
CA THR A 29 8.85 -14.55 -2.66
C THR A 29 8.90 -13.12 -3.21
N THR A 30 9.05 -12.94 -4.53
CA THR A 30 9.37 -11.64 -5.13
C THR A 30 8.17 -10.70 -5.32
N TYR A 31 6.97 -11.20 -5.64
CA TYR A 31 5.79 -10.34 -5.81
C TYR A 31 5.22 -9.85 -4.47
N GLU A 32 5.29 -10.70 -3.44
CA GLU A 32 4.85 -10.38 -2.09
C GLU A 32 5.74 -9.29 -1.49
N GLU A 33 7.05 -9.36 -1.75
CA GLU A 33 8.02 -8.36 -1.30
C GLU A 33 7.72 -6.96 -1.84
N GLU A 34 7.45 -6.81 -3.13
CA GLU A 34 7.12 -5.50 -3.73
C GLU A 34 5.83 -4.90 -3.16
N LEU A 35 4.78 -5.72 -2.98
CA LEU A 35 3.54 -5.28 -2.35
C LEU A 35 3.73 -4.89 -0.87
N ILE A 36 4.55 -5.65 -0.15
CA ILE A 36 4.91 -5.33 1.24
C ILE A 36 5.70 -4.01 1.29
N GLN A 37 6.62 -3.79 0.37
CA GLN A 37 7.40 -2.55 0.29
C GLN A 37 6.52 -1.34 -0.02
N ALA A 38 5.61 -1.45 -1.00
CA ALA A 38 4.66 -0.38 -1.33
C ALA A 38 3.75 -0.04 -0.14
N ARG A 39 3.18 -1.05 0.52
CA ARG A 39 2.35 -0.87 1.72
C ARG A 39 3.13 -0.25 2.87
N THR A 40 4.35 -0.74 3.14
CA THR A 40 5.19 -0.22 4.22
C THR A 40 5.54 1.25 3.98
N SER A 41 5.82 1.61 2.73
CA SER A 41 6.11 2.99 2.35
C SER A 41 4.88 3.89 2.54
N ALA A 42 3.69 3.45 2.12
CA ALA A 42 2.44 4.20 2.34
C ALA A 42 2.12 4.37 3.83
N MET A 43 2.30 3.31 4.63
CA MET A 43 2.12 3.36 6.09
C MET A 43 3.09 4.35 6.74
N ARG A 44 4.38 4.33 6.36
CA ARG A 44 5.38 5.29 6.87
C ARG A 44 5.02 6.73 6.54
N GLU A 45 4.50 6.98 5.34
CA GLU A 45 4.03 8.32 4.99
C GLU A 45 2.87 8.74 5.90
N MET A 46 1.86 7.88 6.07
CA MET A 46 0.71 8.13 6.95
C MET A 46 1.14 8.38 8.41
N GLU A 47 2.10 7.58 8.92
CA GLU A 47 2.71 7.76 10.25
C GLU A 47 3.40 9.12 10.36
N GLN A 48 4.21 9.51 9.38
CA GLN A 48 4.84 10.84 9.35
C GLN A 48 3.80 11.96 9.34
N ARG A 49 2.68 11.80 8.61
CA ARG A 49 1.58 12.78 8.62
C ARG A 49 0.92 12.85 10.00
N ALA A 50 0.69 11.71 10.66
CA ALA A 50 0.13 11.66 12.02
C ALA A 50 1.07 12.29 13.06
N LEU A 51 2.38 12.04 12.97
CA LEU A 51 3.40 12.64 13.84
C LEU A 51 3.40 14.16 13.76
N ARG A 52 3.25 14.73 12.55
CA ARG A 52 3.13 16.20 12.38
C ARG A 52 1.90 16.80 13.06
N LEU A 53 0.88 15.99 13.34
CA LEU A 53 -0.31 16.39 14.08
C LEU A 53 -0.18 16.15 15.60
N ASN A 54 1.00 15.75 16.08
CA ASN A 54 1.25 15.33 17.46
C ASN A 54 0.38 14.16 17.93
N ALA A 55 -0.11 13.35 16.98
CA ALA A 55 -0.82 12.11 17.30
C ALA A 55 0.16 11.03 17.76
N ASN A 56 -0.29 10.15 18.65
CA ASN A 56 0.49 9.01 19.14
C ASN A 56 -0.09 7.65 18.74
N ALA A 57 -1.25 7.65 18.08
CA ALA A 57 -1.85 6.47 17.49
C ALA A 57 -2.67 6.83 16.24
N ILE A 58 -2.86 5.84 15.37
CA ILE A 58 -3.78 5.91 14.23
C ILE A 58 -4.76 4.76 14.39
N VAL A 59 -6.05 5.08 14.42
CA VAL A 59 -7.14 4.11 14.59
C VAL A 59 -8.04 4.08 13.36
N GLY A 60 -8.73 2.95 13.18
CA GLY A 60 -9.58 2.73 12.00
C GLY A 60 -8.78 2.79 10.72
N VAL A 61 -7.65 2.08 10.67
CA VAL A 61 -6.79 2.03 9.49
C VAL A 61 -7.45 1.17 8.42
N ASP A 62 -7.50 1.69 7.20
CA ASP A 62 -7.96 1.00 6.01
C ASP A 62 -6.88 1.03 4.92
N VAL A 63 -6.81 -0.01 4.09
CA VAL A 63 -5.80 -0.19 3.05
C VAL A 63 -6.47 -0.59 1.74
N ASP A 64 -6.42 0.32 0.77
CA ASP A 64 -6.99 0.13 -0.56
C ASP A 64 -5.90 -0.09 -1.61
N TYR A 65 -6.21 -0.95 -2.58
CA TYR A 65 -5.38 -1.24 -3.73
C TYR A 65 -6.16 -0.90 -5.00
N GLU A 66 -5.62 0.02 -5.79
CA GLU A 66 -6.26 0.46 -7.02
C GLU A 66 -5.31 0.32 -8.21
N VAL A 67 -5.80 -0.31 -9.28
CA VAL A 67 -5.04 -0.43 -10.53
C VAL A 67 -5.38 0.76 -11.41
N LEU A 68 -4.36 1.53 -11.78
CA LEU A 68 -4.47 2.77 -12.55
C LEU A 68 -3.88 2.61 -13.97
N GLY A 69 -4.45 3.39 -14.89
CA GLY A 69 -3.98 3.51 -16.28
C GLY A 69 -4.75 2.64 -17.27
N ALA A 70 -4.84 3.09 -18.52
CA ALA A 70 -5.58 2.41 -19.59
C ALA A 70 -5.09 0.97 -19.87
N ASP A 71 -3.81 0.71 -19.58
CA ASP A 71 -3.17 -0.60 -19.75
C ASP A 71 -3.04 -1.39 -18.43
N ASN A 72 -3.74 -0.99 -17.36
CA ASN A 72 -3.60 -1.58 -16.01
C ASN A 72 -2.13 -1.64 -15.56
N GLY A 73 -1.38 -0.57 -15.81
CA GLY A 73 0.07 -0.53 -15.64
C GLY A 73 0.53 0.12 -14.33
N MET A 74 -0.34 0.52 -13.42
CA MET A 74 0.12 1.10 -12.16
C MET A 74 -0.73 0.56 -11.03
N LEU A 75 -0.10 0.28 -9.89
CA LEU A 75 -0.79 -0.17 -8.69
C LEU A 75 -0.60 0.90 -7.64
N MET A 76 -1.68 1.56 -7.28
CA MET A 76 -1.71 2.49 -6.17
C MET A 76 -2.09 1.73 -4.90
N VAL A 77 -1.33 1.98 -3.85
CA VAL A 77 -1.63 1.56 -2.48
C VAL A 77 -1.98 2.81 -1.70
N ILE A 78 -3.20 2.86 -1.18
CA ILE A 78 -3.70 3.94 -0.35
C ILE A 78 -3.88 3.38 1.04
N VAL A 79 -3.34 4.06 2.04
CA VAL A 79 -3.64 3.78 3.44
C VAL A 79 -4.28 5.00 4.06
N SER A 80 -5.35 4.79 4.82
CA SER A 80 -6.08 5.86 5.48
C SER A 80 -6.38 5.51 6.92
N GLY A 81 -6.57 6.52 7.76
CA GLY A 81 -6.97 6.31 9.14
C GLY A 81 -7.19 7.61 9.91
N THR A 82 -7.53 7.47 11.19
CA THR A 82 -7.75 8.61 12.09
C THR A 82 -6.61 8.73 13.08
N ALA A 83 -5.80 9.77 12.93
CA ALA A 83 -4.76 10.14 13.89
C ALA A 83 -5.42 10.67 15.18
N VAL A 84 -5.02 10.09 16.32
CA VAL A 84 -5.57 10.39 17.66
C VAL A 84 -4.46 10.55 18.69
N VAL A 85 -4.79 11.22 19.79
CA VAL A 85 -3.96 11.26 21.00
C VAL A 85 -4.64 10.45 22.08
N CYS A 86 -4.07 9.28 22.39
CA CYS A 86 -4.52 8.43 23.49
C CYS A 86 -3.66 8.71 24.74
N ARG A 87 -4.25 8.60 25.93
CA ARG A 87 -3.56 8.73 27.22
C ARG A 87 -3.64 7.43 27.98
#